data_AF-A0A9R0RXA6-F1
#
_entry.id   AF-A0A9R0RXA6-F1
#
_cell.length_a   1.000
_cell.length_b   1.000
_cell.length_c   1.000
_cell.angle_alpha   90.00
_cell.angle_beta   90.00
_cell.angle_gamma   90.00
#
_symmetry.space_group_name_H-M   'P 1'
#
loop_
_entity.id
_entity.type
_entity.pdbx_description
1 polymer ?
#
loop_
_entity_poly.entity_id
_entity_poly.type
_entity_poly.pdbx_seq_one_letter_code
_entity_poly.pdbx_strand_id
1 'polypeptide(L)'
;MEVQFGACNAVKKVPGFLRCFPNLETLHVQSTRILEESTGKVNLKFWQEGGPIECVLQSMKKLFFYEFQGSRSELTFLKFIAERGRVLEQMVVVVASECFSSGDNVNAKLKPLANAKWSSKACKLELFRSPFEEVSGPPYCHKIASDFGFADPFDLQYYSEVEVISVS
;
A
#
# COMPACT_ATOMS: atom_id res chain seq x y z
N MET A 1 -6.12 7.36 -1.04
CA MET A 1 -5.47 8.06 -2.17
C MET A 1 -5.33 7.09 -3.34
N GLU A 2 -5.39 7.58 -4.56
CA GLU A 2 -5.14 6.79 -5.77
C GLU A 2 -3.79 7.19 -6.36
N VAL A 3 -2.96 6.21 -6.70
CA VAL A 3 -1.60 6.45 -7.19
C VAL A 3 -1.29 5.52 -8.35
N GLN A 4 -0.90 6.11 -9.48
CA GLN A 4 -0.38 5.37 -10.62
C GLN A 4 1.11 5.07 -10.42
N PHE A 5 1.43 3.92 -9.83
CA PHE A 5 2.82 3.57 -9.47
C PHE A 5 3.77 3.35 -10.67
N GLY A 6 3.24 3.21 -11.89
CA GLY A 6 4.03 3.20 -13.12
C GLY A 6 4.36 4.58 -13.71
N ALA A 7 3.73 5.64 -13.21
CA ALA A 7 3.99 7.00 -13.66
C ALA A 7 4.89 7.73 -12.65
N CYS A 8 6.17 7.95 -13.00
CA CYS A 8 7.16 8.55 -12.10
C CYS A 8 6.69 9.91 -11.52
N ASN A 9 6.00 10.72 -12.32
CA ASN A 9 5.47 12.02 -11.88
C ASN A 9 4.32 11.89 -10.86
N ALA A 10 3.54 10.81 -10.90
CA ALA A 10 2.51 10.55 -9.91
C ALA A 10 3.14 10.14 -8.57
N VAL A 11 4.10 9.20 -8.60
CA VAL A 11 4.77 8.70 -7.40
C VAL A 11 5.56 9.81 -6.67
N LYS A 12 6.19 10.74 -7.41
CA LYS A 12 6.90 11.89 -6.84
C LYS A 12 6.01 12.83 -6.01
N LYS A 13 4.70 12.82 -6.20
CA LYS A 13 3.76 13.66 -5.43
C LYS A 13 3.41 13.05 -4.06
N VAL A 14 3.58 11.75 -3.90
CA VAL A 14 3.19 11.02 -2.66
C VAL A 14 3.89 11.56 -1.42
N PRO A 15 5.22 11.80 -1.37
CA PRO A 15 5.84 12.39 -0.19
C PRO A 15 5.27 13.75 0.18
N GLY A 16 4.97 14.59 -0.82
CA GLY A 16 4.36 15.91 -0.62
C GLY A 16 2.99 15.78 0.04
N PHE A 17 2.15 14.87 -0.46
CA PHE A 17 0.85 14.58 0.15
C PHE A 17 1.01 14.12 1.60
N LEU A 18 1.88 13.16 1.89
CA LEU A 18 2.04 12.61 3.24
C LEU A 18 2.51 13.69 4.23
N ARG A 19 3.34 14.64 3.80
CA ARG A 19 3.79 15.78 4.62
C ARG A 19 2.66 16.75 4.98
N CYS A 20 1.60 16.84 4.18
CA CYS A 20 0.45 17.69 4.49
C CYS A 20 -0.38 17.15 5.68
N PHE A 21 -0.19 15.89 6.08
CA PHE A 21 -0.96 15.24 7.13
C PHE A 21 -0.04 14.63 8.19
N PRO A 22 0.61 15.43 9.07
CA PRO A 22 1.61 14.94 10.02
C PRO A 22 1.08 13.93 11.05
N ASN A 23 -0.23 13.95 11.32
CA ASN A 23 -0.90 13.07 12.29
C ASN A 23 -1.75 11.97 11.63
N LEU A 24 -1.49 11.65 10.36
CA LEU A 24 -2.23 10.61 9.63
C LEU A 24 -2.00 9.23 10.26
N GLU A 25 -3.03 8.67 10.91
CA GLU A 25 -2.92 7.36 11.56
C GLU A 25 -3.19 6.18 10.60
N THR A 26 -4.14 6.33 9.69
CA THR A 26 -4.54 5.27 8.75
C THR A 26 -4.43 5.79 7.33
N LEU A 27 -3.71 5.05 6.49
CA LEU A 27 -3.52 5.40 5.08
C LEU A 27 -4.10 4.32 4.17
N HIS A 28 -5.04 4.70 3.31
CA HIS A 28 -5.53 3.88 2.21
C HIS A 28 -4.88 4.35 0.92
N VAL A 29 -4.24 3.44 0.19
CA VAL A 29 -3.61 3.68 -1.12
C VAL A 29 -4.13 2.66 -2.09
N GLN A 30 -4.67 3.10 -3.22
CA GLN A 30 -4.98 2.20 -4.33
C GLN A 30 -3.98 2.41 -5.46
N SER A 31 -3.43 1.30 -5.95
CA SER A 31 -2.63 1.27 -7.17
C SER A 31 -3.54 1.21 -8.39
N THR A 32 -3.58 2.28 -9.18
CA THR A 32 -4.40 2.31 -10.39
C THR A 32 -3.69 1.62 -11.54
N ARG A 33 -4.43 0.91 -12.40
CA ARG A 33 -3.88 0.32 -13.64
C ARG A 33 -3.21 1.38 -14.50
N ILE A 34 -2.14 0.95 -15.15
CA ILE A 34 -1.38 1.75 -16.11
C ILE A 34 -1.86 1.36 -17.50
N LEU A 35 -2.44 2.30 -18.26
CA LEU A 35 -2.85 2.07 -19.65
C LEU A 35 -1.73 2.33 -20.68
N GLU A 36 -0.63 2.99 -20.28
CA GLU A 36 0.47 3.37 -21.17
C GLU A 36 1.85 3.00 -20.60
N GLU A 37 2.79 2.61 -21.47
CA GLU A 37 4.13 2.14 -21.08
C GLU A 37 4.85 3.09 -20.11
N SER A 38 5.46 2.48 -19.09
CA SER A 38 6.08 3.16 -17.96
C SER A 38 7.00 4.31 -18.36
N THR A 39 6.73 5.50 -17.82
CA THR A 39 7.61 6.67 -17.99
C THR A 39 8.74 6.63 -16.95
N GLY A 40 9.78 5.87 -17.28
CA GLY A 40 11.13 6.00 -16.73
C GLY A 40 11.39 5.38 -15.35
N LYS A 41 12.68 5.14 -15.09
CA LYS A 41 13.19 4.55 -13.84
C LYS A 41 12.92 5.50 -12.66
N VAL A 42 12.07 5.08 -11.73
CA VAL A 42 11.78 5.80 -10.50
C VAL A 42 13.03 5.81 -9.60
N ASN A 43 13.65 6.99 -9.41
CA ASN A 43 14.82 7.16 -8.55
C ASN A 43 14.38 7.20 -7.08
N LEU A 44 14.83 6.28 -6.25
CA LEU A 44 14.37 6.15 -4.86
C LEU A 44 14.76 7.31 -3.93
N LYS A 45 15.61 8.23 -4.39
CA LYS A 45 16.05 9.39 -3.59
C LYS A 45 14.92 10.37 -3.27
N PHE A 46 13.86 10.47 -4.08
CA PHE A 46 12.80 11.46 -3.83
C PHE A 46 11.98 11.20 -2.56
N TRP A 47 11.95 9.96 -2.05
CA TRP A 47 11.32 9.67 -0.74
C TRP A 47 12.05 10.33 0.43
N GLN A 48 13.32 10.68 0.25
CA GLN A 48 14.17 11.35 1.24
C GLN A 48 14.33 12.85 0.94
N GLU A 49 14.00 13.28 -0.28
CA GLU A 49 14.02 14.69 -0.68
C GLU A 49 12.89 15.45 0.04
N GLY A 50 13.21 16.59 0.66
CA GLY A 50 12.24 17.43 1.38
C GLY A 50 12.08 17.13 2.86
N GLY A 51 12.99 16.36 3.47
CA GLY A 51 13.02 16.12 4.92
C GLY A 51 12.12 14.97 5.40
N PRO A 52 12.06 14.72 6.72
CA PRO A 52 11.27 13.64 7.30
C PRO A 52 9.77 13.76 6.93
N ILE A 53 9.10 12.62 6.85
CA ILE A 53 7.65 12.54 6.68
C ILE A 53 7.09 12.13 8.04
N GLU A 54 6.67 13.12 8.84
CA GLU A 54 6.31 12.89 10.26
C GLU A 54 5.25 11.82 10.45
N CYS A 55 4.24 11.77 9.58
CA CYS A 55 3.19 10.76 9.74
C CYS A 55 3.71 9.34 9.60
N VAL A 56 4.57 9.10 8.62
CA VAL A 56 5.22 7.79 8.43
C VAL A 56 6.11 7.47 9.63
N LEU A 57 6.79 8.45 10.22
CA LEU A 57 7.72 8.20 11.32
C LEU A 57 7.02 7.96 12.67
N GLN A 58 5.93 8.67 12.96
CA GLN A 58 5.45 8.83 14.34
C GLN A 58 3.96 8.56 14.57
N SER A 59 3.09 8.62 13.55
CA SER A 59 1.63 8.54 13.77
C SER A 59 0.92 7.45 12.96
N MET A 60 1.46 7.02 11.82
CA MET A 60 0.84 6.02 10.96
C MET A 60 0.88 4.63 11.59
N LYS A 61 -0.29 4.16 12.02
CA LYS A 61 -0.52 2.84 12.62
C LYS A 61 -0.95 1.80 11.59
N LYS A 62 -1.70 2.22 10.55
CA LYS A 62 -2.27 1.31 9.56
C LYS A 62 -2.01 1.77 8.13
N LEU A 63 -1.61 0.82 7.28
CA LEU A 63 -1.54 1.01 5.83
C LEU A 63 -2.39 -0.04 5.13
N PHE A 64 -3.33 0.39 4.29
CA PHE A 64 -4.07 -0.46 3.37
C PHE A 64 -3.64 -0.14 1.94
N PHE A 65 -3.09 -1.14 1.26
CA PHE A 65 -2.61 -1.04 -0.11
C PHE A 65 -3.47 -1.91 -1.03
N TYR A 66 -4.25 -1.29 -1.89
CA TYR A 66 -5.22 -1.93 -2.76
C TYR A 66 -4.68 -2.13 -4.17
N GLU A 67 -5.09 -3.22 -4.82
CA GLU A 67 -4.78 -3.54 -6.21
C GLU A 67 -3.28 -3.65 -6.49
N PHE A 68 -2.54 -4.31 -5.59
CA PHE A 68 -1.12 -4.56 -5.77
C PHE A 68 -0.85 -5.44 -6.99
N GLN A 69 -0.07 -4.90 -7.93
CA GLN A 69 0.27 -5.57 -9.20
C GLN A 69 1.69 -6.16 -9.21
N GLY A 70 2.49 -5.90 -8.17
CA GLY A 70 3.83 -6.47 -8.06
C GLY A 70 4.94 -5.69 -8.75
N SER A 71 4.69 -4.43 -9.10
CA SER A 71 5.70 -3.55 -9.69
C SER A 71 6.76 -3.12 -8.68
N ARG A 72 7.94 -2.76 -9.19
CA ARG A 72 9.06 -2.30 -8.36
C ARG A 72 8.75 -1.02 -7.58
N SER A 73 7.96 -0.10 -8.15
CA SER A 73 7.59 1.16 -7.50
C SER A 73 6.69 0.92 -6.30
N GLU A 74 5.69 0.04 -6.44
CA GLU A 74 4.78 -0.35 -5.34
C GLU A 74 5.58 -1.00 -4.21
N LEU A 75 6.43 -1.99 -4.54
CA LEU A 75 7.28 -2.65 -3.56
C LEU A 75 8.20 -1.67 -2.83
N THR A 76 8.73 -0.68 -3.54
CA THR A 76 9.61 0.30 -2.89
C THR A 76 8.84 1.23 -1.97
N PHE A 77 7.61 1.61 -2.33
CA PHE A 77 6.75 2.39 -1.45
C PHE A 77 6.39 1.61 -0.18
N LEU A 78 5.94 0.35 -0.31
CA LEU A 78 5.64 -0.51 0.84
C LEU A 78 6.87 -0.69 1.73
N LYS A 79 8.04 -0.94 1.12
CA LYS A 79 9.31 -1.06 1.85
C LYS A 79 9.70 0.23 2.57
N PHE A 80 9.50 1.39 1.95
CA PHE A 80 9.74 2.68 2.59
C PHE A 80 8.88 2.86 3.84
N ILE A 81 7.59 2.55 3.77
CA ILE A 81 6.71 2.62 4.94
C ILE A 81 7.12 1.60 6.01
N ALA A 82 7.40 0.35 5.63
CA ALA A 82 7.85 -0.69 6.57
C ALA A 82 9.15 -0.30 7.31
N GLU A 83 10.13 0.27 6.60
CA GLU A 83 11.44 0.64 7.17
C GLU A 83 11.42 1.93 7.99
N ARG A 84 10.41 2.80 7.80
CA ARG A 84 10.31 4.11 8.47
C ARG A 84 9.19 4.18 9.51
N GLY A 85 8.17 3.34 9.37
CA GLY A 85 7.00 3.20 10.22
C GLY A 85 7.33 2.66 11.60
N ARG A 86 7.66 3.54 12.56
CA ARG A 86 8.04 3.12 13.92
C ARG A 86 6.85 2.63 14.75
N VAL A 87 5.66 3.19 14.48
CA VAL A 87 4.41 2.88 15.19
C VAL A 87 3.43 2.09 14.32
N LEU A 88 3.91 1.54 13.19
CA LEU A 88 3.07 0.77 12.28
C LEU A 88 2.66 -0.55 12.96
N GLU A 89 1.37 -0.77 13.09
CA GLU A 89 0.77 -1.96 13.72
C GLU A 89 0.27 -2.95 12.66
N GLN A 90 -0.20 -2.44 11.52
CA GLN A 90 -0.82 -3.24 10.48
C GLN A 90 -0.46 -2.71 9.09
N MET A 91 -0.01 -3.61 8.22
CA MET A 91 0.14 -3.37 6.78
C MET A 91 -0.67 -4.42 6.03
N VAL A 92 -1.67 -3.98 5.30
CA VAL A 92 -2.56 -4.83 4.52
C VAL A 92 -2.27 -4.60 3.05
N VAL A 93 -2.02 -5.68 2.31
CA VAL A 93 -1.81 -5.63 0.87
C VAL A 93 -2.86 -6.50 0.20
N VAL A 94 -3.80 -5.85 -0.47
CA VAL A 94 -4.78 -6.50 -1.34
C VAL A 94 -4.18 -6.66 -2.73
N VAL A 95 -3.99 -7.90 -3.14
CA VAL A 95 -3.31 -8.27 -4.39
C VAL A 95 -4.34 -8.37 -5.52
N ALA A 96 -4.04 -7.74 -6.66
CA ALA A 96 -4.90 -7.77 -7.84
C ALA A 96 -5.15 -9.23 -8.29
N SER A 97 -6.38 -9.55 -8.66
CA SER A 97 -6.81 -10.93 -9.00
C SER A 97 -5.99 -11.54 -10.13
N GLU A 98 -5.55 -10.72 -11.09
CA GLU A 98 -4.70 -11.11 -12.23
C GLU A 98 -3.35 -11.71 -11.81
N CYS A 99 -2.81 -11.28 -10.67
CA CYS A 99 -1.55 -11.82 -10.14
C CYS A 99 -1.68 -13.27 -9.65
N PHE A 100 -2.90 -13.79 -9.46
CA PHE A 100 -3.15 -15.18 -9.09
C PHE A 100 -3.40 -16.08 -10.32
N SER A 101 -3.76 -15.50 -11.47
CA SER A 101 -4.03 -16.26 -12.70
C SER A 101 -2.78 -16.63 -13.51
N SER A 102 -1.67 -15.89 -13.36
CA SER A 102 -0.53 -15.97 -14.27
C SER A 102 0.59 -16.97 -13.88
N GLY A 103 0.40 -17.80 -12.85
CA GLY A 103 1.50 -18.61 -12.31
C GLY A 103 2.59 -17.76 -11.61
N ASP A 104 2.35 -16.46 -11.47
CA ASP A 104 3.16 -15.56 -10.66
C ASP A 104 3.06 -15.95 -9.20
N ASN A 105 4.20 -16.24 -8.59
CA ASN A 105 4.26 -16.45 -7.15
C ASN A 105 4.23 -15.07 -6.46
N VAL A 106 3.04 -14.64 -6.06
CA VAL A 106 2.79 -13.40 -5.29
C VAL A 106 3.71 -13.33 -4.07
N ASN A 107 3.92 -14.45 -3.38
CA ASN A 107 4.84 -14.53 -2.25
C ASN A 107 6.28 -14.26 -2.68
N ALA A 108 6.72 -14.68 -3.88
CA ALA A 108 8.03 -14.33 -4.40
C ALA A 108 8.19 -12.83 -4.69
N LYS A 109 7.13 -12.15 -5.17
CA LYS A 109 7.13 -10.69 -5.37
C LYS A 109 7.20 -9.93 -4.04
N LEU A 110 6.61 -10.48 -2.98
CA LEU A 110 6.56 -9.86 -1.64
C LEU A 110 7.70 -10.29 -0.70
N LYS A 111 8.47 -11.33 -1.04
CA LYS A 111 9.68 -11.72 -0.29
C LYS A 111 10.61 -10.54 0.06
N PRO A 112 10.89 -9.58 -0.85
CA PRO A 112 11.71 -8.42 -0.52
C PRO A 112 11.10 -7.49 0.55
N LEU A 113 9.77 -7.48 0.66
CA LEU A 113 9.05 -6.72 1.67
C LEU A 113 9.04 -7.45 3.01
N ALA A 114 8.79 -8.76 3.01
CA ALA A 114 8.87 -9.60 4.22
C ALA A 114 10.27 -9.55 4.86
N ASN A 115 11.33 -9.55 4.02
CA ASN A 115 12.73 -9.45 4.46
C ASN A 115 13.22 -8.00 4.65
N ALA A 116 12.35 -7.00 4.58
CA ALA A 116 12.74 -5.62 4.82
C ALA A 116 13.13 -5.41 6.29
N LYS A 117 13.86 -4.33 6.59
CA LYS A 117 14.18 -3.98 7.98
C LYS A 117 13.00 -3.25 8.61
N TRP A 118 11.98 -3.99 9.01
CA TRP A 118 10.78 -3.41 9.62
C TRP A 118 11.13 -2.60 10.87
N SER A 119 10.71 -1.33 10.90
CA SER A 119 10.98 -0.48 12.05
C SER A 119 10.09 -0.84 13.24
N SER A 120 8.89 -1.35 12.97
CA SER A 120 7.98 -1.90 13.97
C SER A 120 7.98 -3.42 13.89
N LYS A 121 8.50 -4.07 14.94
CA LYS A 121 8.49 -5.54 15.06
C LYS A 121 7.11 -6.13 15.38
N ALA A 122 6.20 -5.28 15.85
CA ALA A 122 4.83 -5.68 16.18
C ALA A 122 3.90 -5.59 14.96
N CYS A 123 4.37 -5.04 13.84
CA CYS A 123 3.56 -4.88 12.64
C CYS A 123 3.15 -6.24 12.07
N LYS A 124 1.88 -6.40 11.73
CA LYS A 124 1.39 -7.56 10.97
C LYS A 124 1.35 -7.21 9.49
N LEU A 125 1.89 -8.08 8.63
CA LEU A 125 1.71 -7.99 7.18
C LEU A 125 0.62 -8.99 6.77
N GLU A 126 -0.49 -8.48 6.24
CA GLU A 126 -1.63 -9.31 5.88
C GLU A 126 -1.90 -9.20 4.38
N LEU A 127 -2.17 -10.34 3.76
CA LEU A 127 -2.40 -10.46 2.33
C LEU A 127 -3.82 -10.91 2.07
N PHE A 128 -4.47 -10.16 1.19
CA PHE A 128 -5.83 -10.42 0.76
C PHE A 128 -5.86 -10.53 -0.76
N ARG A 129 -6.78 -11.33 -1.26
CA ARG A 129 -7.07 -11.39 -2.68
C ARG A 129 -8.10 -10.34 -3.01
N SER A 130 -7.86 -9.56 -4.07
CA SER A 130 -8.86 -8.66 -4.60
C SER A 130 -10.06 -9.46 -5.14
N PRO A 131 -11.30 -9.11 -4.75
CA PRO A 131 -12.52 -9.73 -5.28
C PRO A 131 -12.84 -9.25 -6.70
N PHE A 132 -12.15 -8.24 -7.22
CA PHE A 132 -12.44 -7.63 -8.51
C PHE A 132 -11.65 -8.32 -9.64
N GLU A 133 -12.33 -8.78 -10.69
CA GLU A 133 -11.71 -9.41 -11.88
C GLU A 133 -11.04 -8.38 -12.80
N GLU A 134 -11.53 -7.13 -12.81
CA GLU A 134 -10.85 -5.98 -13.38
C GLU A 134 -10.40 -5.07 -12.23
N VAL A 135 -9.21 -4.45 -12.32
CA VAL A 135 -8.76 -3.34 -11.45
C VAL A 135 -9.69 -2.15 -11.72
N SER A 136 -10.89 -2.28 -11.19
CA SER A 136 -11.88 -1.23 -11.06
C SER A 136 -11.71 -0.64 -9.66
N GLY A 137 -12.12 0.61 -9.51
CA GLY A 137 -11.85 1.47 -8.37
C GLY A 137 -12.05 0.79 -7.00
N PRO A 138 -11.40 1.32 -5.96
CA PRO A 138 -11.43 0.75 -4.63
C PRO A 138 -12.84 1.05 -4.03
N PRO A 139 -13.17 0.54 -2.82
CA PRO A 139 -14.53 0.54 -2.27
C PRO A 139 -15.01 1.92 -1.78
N TYR A 140 -14.65 3.02 -2.46
CA TYR A 140 -15.19 4.36 -2.23
C TYR A 140 -16.64 4.46 -2.74
N CYS A 141 -17.53 3.64 -2.18
CA CYS A 141 -18.96 3.74 -2.42
C CYS A 141 -19.60 4.55 -1.29
N HIS A 142 -20.46 5.50 -1.64
CA HIS A 142 -21.25 6.26 -0.66
C HIS A 142 -21.94 5.33 0.35
N LYS A 143 -22.44 4.17 -0.10
CA LYS A 143 -23.11 3.18 0.76
C LYS A 143 -22.21 2.70 1.90
N ILE A 144 -20.95 2.41 1.58
CA ILE A 144 -19.94 1.94 2.53
C ILE A 144 -19.56 3.08 3.49
N ALA A 145 -19.31 4.28 2.94
CA ALA A 145 -18.98 5.46 3.74
C ALA A 145 -20.11 5.92 4.67
N SER A 146 -21.37 5.60 4.34
CA SER A 146 -22.55 5.90 5.16
C SER A 146 -22.87 4.84 6.21
N ASP A 147 -22.11 3.73 6.27
CA ASP A 147 -22.28 2.71 7.29
C ASP A 147 -21.50 3.08 8.57
N PHE A 148 -22.23 3.57 9.56
CA PHE A 148 -21.67 3.93 10.88
C PHE A 148 -21.49 2.73 11.81
N GLY A 149 -21.73 1.50 11.33
CA GLY A 149 -21.46 0.27 12.08
C GLY A 149 -19.96 0.04 12.37
N PHE A 150 -19.08 0.74 11.66
CA PHE A 150 -17.63 0.56 11.75
C PHE A 150 -16.90 1.88 11.94
N ALA A 151 -15.78 1.83 12.67
CA ALA A 151 -14.92 2.99 12.88
C ALA A 151 -14.18 3.39 11.59
N ASP A 152 -13.86 2.41 10.74
CA ASP A 152 -13.30 2.63 9.41
C ASP A 152 -14.30 2.09 8.38
N PRO A 153 -14.90 2.95 7.53
CA PRO A 153 -15.84 2.50 6.52
C PRO A 153 -15.15 1.61 5.47
N PHE A 154 -13.83 1.72 5.27
CA PHE A 154 -13.10 0.95 4.27
C PHE A 154 -12.37 -0.26 4.85
N ASP A 155 -12.84 -0.77 6.00
CA ASP A 155 -12.31 -1.97 6.62
C ASP A 155 -12.53 -3.23 5.75
N LEU A 156 -11.78 -4.30 6.02
CA LEU A 156 -11.52 -5.41 5.09
C LEU A 156 -12.67 -6.39 4.86
N GLN A 157 -13.91 -6.06 5.24
CA GLN A 157 -15.05 -6.98 5.20
C GLN A 157 -15.38 -7.56 3.82
N TYR A 158 -14.91 -6.91 2.76
CA TYR A 158 -15.17 -7.31 1.38
C TYR A 158 -14.05 -8.15 0.77
N TYR A 159 -12.99 -8.43 1.51
CA TYR A 159 -11.80 -9.12 1.01
C TYR A 159 -11.65 -10.50 1.64
N SER A 160 -11.37 -11.51 0.80
CA SER A 160 -11.01 -12.83 1.30
C SER A 160 -9.55 -12.83 1.77
N GLU A 161 -9.35 -13.07 3.07
CA GLU A 161 -8.02 -13.23 3.66
C GLU A 161 -7.30 -14.43 3.03
N VAL A 162 -6.06 -14.22 2.59
CA VAL A 162 -5.26 -15.23 1.90
C VAL A 162 -4.15 -15.74 2.80
N GLU A 163 -3.41 -14.83 3.45
CA GLU A 163 -2.24 -15.19 4.23
C GLU A 163 -1.85 -14.07 5.20
N VAL A 164 -1.46 -14.44 6.42
CA VAL A 164 -0.79 -13.52 7.36
C VAL A 164 0.69 -13.87 7.39
N ILE A 165 1.53 -12.90 7.04
CA ILE A 165 2.99 -13.07 7.02
C ILE A 165 3.58 -12.43 8.27
N SER A 166 4.24 -13.25 9.09
CA SER A 166 5.07 -12.76 10.19
C SER A 166 6.30 -12.05 9.63
N VAL A 167 6.48 -10.79 10.00
CA VAL A 167 7.67 -10.00 9.66
C VAL A 167 8.75 -10.19 10.72
N SER A 168 10.01 -10.24 10.29
CA SER A 168 11.18 -10.56 11.12
C SER A 168 11.98 -9.34 11.56
#